data_AF-A0A519Q7S3-F1
#
_entry.id   AF-A0A519Q7S3-F1
#
_cell.length_a   1.000
_cell.length_b   1.000
_cell.length_c   1.000
_cell.angle_alpha   90.00
_cell.angle_beta   90.00
_cell.angle_gamma   90.00
#
_symmetry.space_group_name_H-M   'P 1'
#
loop_
_entity.id
_entity.type
_entity.pdbx_description
1 polymer ?
#
loop_
_entity_poly.entity_id
_entity_poly.type
_entity_poly.pdbx_seq_one_letter_code
_entity_poly.pdbx_strand_id
1 'polypeptide(L)'
;MTAYRARLTEIDIRRLIQSADEDERAEAAHKLCRSMDKAQLTDEDRAAAQKILRLMANDAAELVRRAMAVTLKSSDLIPRDVARRLAADVDSVALPLINFSPVFADEDLIEIVRAGSAVRQTAVAGRPTVSRDVADAVAEVGAETAVRALAANDNADIAERAHRGLGPD
;
A
#
# COMPACT_ATOMS: atom_id res chain seq x y z
N MET A 1 -9.49 5.22 -29.61
CA MET A 1 -8.26 4.40 -29.58
C MET A 1 -8.42 3.31 -28.50
N THR A 2 -9.47 2.49 -28.61
CA THR A 2 -10.13 1.90 -27.42
C THR A 2 -10.17 0.36 -27.44
N ALA A 3 -10.20 -0.26 -28.63
CA ALA A 3 -10.36 -1.70 -28.75
C ALA A 3 -9.13 -2.52 -28.30
N TYR A 4 -7.92 -2.00 -28.49
CA TYR A 4 -6.69 -2.76 -28.18
C TYR A 4 -6.44 -2.89 -26.67
N ARG A 5 -6.73 -1.83 -25.88
CA ARG A 5 -6.62 -1.86 -24.40
C ARG A 5 -7.64 -2.81 -23.76
N ALA A 6 -8.89 -2.79 -24.23
CA ALA A 6 -9.95 -3.67 -23.73
C ALA A 6 -9.69 -5.16 -24.04
N ARG A 7 -9.07 -5.46 -25.18
CA ARG A 7 -8.74 -6.84 -25.57
C ARG A 7 -7.55 -7.41 -24.80
N LEU A 8 -6.57 -6.55 -24.47
CA LEU A 8 -5.46 -6.91 -23.57
C LEU A 8 -5.97 -7.27 -22.17
N THR A 9 -6.90 -6.49 -21.62
CA THR A 9 -7.47 -6.79 -20.29
C THR A 9 -8.24 -8.10 -20.26
N GLU A 10 -8.98 -8.48 -21.31
CA GLU A 10 -9.71 -9.75 -21.32
C GLU A 10 -8.76 -10.97 -21.33
N ILE A 11 -7.69 -10.91 -22.12
CA ILE A 11 -6.68 -11.98 -22.17
C ILE A 11 -5.97 -12.09 -20.82
N ASP A 12 -5.56 -10.96 -20.25
CA ASP A 12 -4.85 -10.95 -18.97
C ASP A 12 -5.77 -11.39 -17.82
N ILE A 13 -7.06 -11.02 -17.81
CA ILE A 13 -8.04 -11.53 -16.83
C ILE A 13 -8.19 -13.04 -16.95
N ARG A 14 -8.28 -13.59 -18.17
CA ARG A 14 -8.35 -15.05 -18.35
C ARG A 14 -7.09 -15.74 -17.85
N ARG A 15 -5.91 -15.20 -18.14
CA ARG A 15 -4.63 -15.75 -17.63
C ARG A 15 -4.57 -15.73 -16.11
N LEU A 16 -4.98 -14.62 -15.50
CA LEU A 16 -5.05 -14.48 -14.05
C LEU A 16 -5.97 -15.54 -13.41
N ILE A 17 -7.09 -15.91 -14.06
CA ILE A 17 -8.05 -16.87 -13.48
C ILE A 17 -7.72 -18.33 -13.83
N GLN A 18 -7.20 -18.58 -15.04
CA GLN A 18 -7.11 -19.94 -15.60
C GLN A 18 -5.69 -20.51 -15.60
N SER A 19 -4.64 -19.69 -15.46
CA SER A 19 -3.28 -20.22 -15.45
C SER A 19 -2.96 -20.91 -14.12
N ALA A 20 -2.47 -22.16 -14.22
CA ALA A 20 -1.91 -22.88 -13.09
C ALA A 20 -0.53 -22.35 -12.69
N ASP A 21 0.16 -21.64 -13.59
CA ASP A 21 1.49 -21.08 -13.37
C ASP A 21 1.40 -19.73 -12.64
N GLU A 22 2.09 -19.65 -11.49
CA GLU A 22 2.08 -18.46 -10.65
C GLU A 22 2.78 -17.26 -11.30
N ASP A 23 3.82 -17.51 -12.11
CA ASP A 23 4.56 -16.46 -12.82
C ASP A 23 3.72 -15.86 -13.94
N GLU A 24 2.98 -16.69 -14.69
CA GLU A 24 2.04 -16.21 -15.71
C GLU A 24 0.91 -15.38 -15.09
N ARG A 25 0.37 -15.81 -13.94
CA ARG A 25 -0.63 -15.04 -13.21
C ARG A 25 -0.05 -13.71 -12.72
N ALA A 26 1.18 -13.69 -12.21
CA ALA A 26 1.83 -12.48 -11.73
C ALA A 26 2.13 -11.50 -12.87
N GLU A 27 2.53 -11.99 -14.04
CA GLU A 27 2.73 -11.15 -15.23
C GLU A 27 1.40 -10.53 -15.70
N ALA A 28 0.34 -11.33 -15.74
CA ALA A 28 -1.00 -10.85 -16.08
C ALA A 28 -1.51 -9.81 -15.07
N ALA A 29 -1.33 -10.06 -13.77
CA ALA A 29 -1.64 -9.12 -12.70
C ALA A 29 -0.92 -7.78 -12.88
N HIS A 30 0.39 -7.80 -13.14
CA HIS A 30 1.16 -6.58 -13.39
C HIS A 30 0.62 -5.81 -14.61
N LYS A 31 0.32 -6.49 -15.72
CA LYS A 31 -0.25 -5.86 -16.92
C LYS A 31 -1.62 -5.24 -16.67
N LEU A 32 -2.50 -5.94 -15.96
CA LEU A 32 -3.82 -5.45 -15.59
C LEU A 32 -3.73 -4.21 -14.71
N CYS A 33 -2.96 -4.28 -13.62
CA CYS A 33 -2.77 -3.15 -12.72
C CYS A 33 -2.21 -1.93 -13.46
N ARG A 34 -1.19 -2.11 -14.30
CA ARG A 34 -0.61 -1.03 -15.12
C ARG A 34 -1.62 -0.40 -16.10
N SER A 35 -2.47 -1.24 -16.70
CA SER A 35 -3.50 -0.77 -17.63
C SER A 35 -4.56 0.06 -16.92
N MET A 36 -5.04 -0.44 -15.78
CA MET A 36 -6.07 0.22 -14.97
C MET A 36 -5.57 1.55 -14.38
N ASP A 37 -4.34 1.58 -13.86
CA ASP A 37 -3.73 2.79 -13.27
C ASP A 37 -3.53 3.92 -14.30
N LYS A 38 -3.33 3.58 -15.59
CA LYS A 38 -3.17 4.55 -16.68
C LYS A 38 -4.49 4.91 -17.37
N ALA A 39 -5.57 4.21 -17.08
CA ALA A 39 -6.84 4.42 -17.75
C ALA A 39 -7.61 5.57 -17.09
N GLN A 40 -8.25 6.40 -17.90
CA GLN A 40 -9.33 7.26 -17.41
C GLN A 40 -10.57 6.39 -17.26
N LEU A 41 -10.84 5.95 -16.04
CA LEU A 41 -11.94 5.07 -15.71
C LEU A 41 -13.19 5.90 -15.40
N THR A 42 -14.33 5.52 -15.99
CA THR A 42 -15.63 5.95 -15.49
C THR A 42 -15.88 5.33 -14.11
N ASP A 43 -16.89 5.81 -13.37
CA ASP A 43 -17.21 5.21 -12.06
C ASP A 43 -17.62 3.74 -12.18
N GLU A 44 -18.29 3.36 -13.27
CA GLU A 44 -18.64 1.98 -13.57
C GLU A 44 -17.39 1.13 -13.84
N ASP A 45 -16.46 1.62 -14.67
CA ASP A 45 -15.21 0.92 -14.97
C ASP A 45 -14.31 0.82 -13.73
N ARG A 46 -14.27 1.87 -12.89
CA ARG A 46 -13.57 1.86 -11.61
C ARG A 46 -14.15 0.79 -10.69
N ALA A 47 -15.47 0.70 -10.57
CA ALA A 47 -16.12 -0.33 -9.77
C ALA A 47 -15.80 -1.75 -10.30
N ALA A 48 -15.74 -1.94 -11.62
CA ALA A 48 -15.34 -3.20 -12.23
C ALA A 48 -13.86 -3.54 -11.95
N ALA A 49 -12.95 -2.58 -12.12
CA ALA A 49 -11.53 -2.73 -11.80
C ALA A 49 -11.33 -3.14 -10.33
N GLN A 50 -12.02 -2.48 -9.40
CA GLN A 50 -11.94 -2.79 -7.97
C GLN A 50 -12.44 -4.21 -7.63
N LYS A 51 -13.40 -4.77 -8.38
CA LYS A 51 -13.78 -6.19 -8.23
C LYS A 51 -12.63 -7.11 -8.62
N ILE A 52 -11.91 -6.80 -9.70
CA ILE A 52 -10.75 -7.57 -10.14
C ILE A 52 -9.62 -7.48 -9.11
N LEU A 53 -9.35 -6.29 -8.55
CA LEU A 53 -8.34 -6.13 -7.50
C LEU A 53 -8.66 -6.95 -6.25
N ARG A 54 -9.94 -7.05 -5.87
CA ARG A 54 -10.36 -7.95 -4.77
C ARG A 54 -10.09 -9.41 -5.09
N LEU A 55 -10.32 -9.86 -6.32
CA LEU A 55 -9.98 -11.22 -6.73
C LEU A 55 -8.46 -11.47 -6.64
N MET A 56 -7.66 -10.55 -7.16
CA MET A 56 -6.19 -10.62 -7.12
C MET A 56 -5.63 -10.63 -5.69
N ALA A 57 -6.23 -9.86 -4.78
CA ALA A 57 -5.84 -9.84 -3.36
C ALA A 57 -6.10 -11.17 -2.64
N ASN A 58 -6.95 -12.03 -3.22
CA ASN A 58 -7.24 -13.37 -2.72
C ASN A 58 -6.42 -14.48 -3.43
N ASP A 59 -5.56 -14.15 -4.39
CA ASP A 59 -4.73 -15.15 -5.05
C ASP A 59 -3.80 -15.84 -4.04
N ALA A 60 -3.64 -17.15 -4.18
CA ALA A 60 -2.78 -17.95 -3.31
C ALA A 60 -1.28 -17.60 -3.49
N ALA A 61 -0.89 -17.22 -4.71
CA ALA A 61 0.50 -16.89 -5.04
C ALA A 61 0.90 -15.52 -4.49
N GLU A 62 1.97 -15.49 -3.70
CA GLU A 62 2.59 -14.25 -3.22
C GLU A 62 2.99 -13.34 -4.39
N LEU A 63 3.51 -13.92 -5.49
CA LEU A 63 3.96 -13.17 -6.66
C LEU A 63 2.86 -12.30 -7.26
N VAL A 64 1.62 -12.80 -7.30
CA VAL A 64 0.45 -12.07 -7.82
C VAL A 64 0.11 -10.90 -6.91
N ARG A 65 0.03 -11.15 -5.59
CA ARG A 65 -0.30 -10.11 -4.59
C ARG A 65 0.78 -9.04 -4.54
N ARG A 66 2.05 -9.43 -4.65
CA ARG A 66 3.21 -8.54 -4.72
C ARG A 66 3.20 -7.71 -6.00
N ALA A 67 2.92 -8.31 -7.16
CA ALA A 67 2.82 -7.60 -8.43
C ALA A 67 1.77 -6.49 -8.34
N MET A 68 0.61 -6.78 -7.75
CA MET A 68 -0.44 -5.79 -7.51
C MET A 68 0.03 -4.68 -6.56
N ALA A 69 0.57 -5.03 -5.39
CA ALA A 69 1.01 -4.08 -4.38
C ALA A 69 2.08 -3.11 -4.91
N VAL A 70 3.10 -3.63 -5.61
CA VAL A 70 4.16 -2.80 -6.20
C VAL A 70 3.63 -1.90 -7.31
N THR A 71 2.73 -2.40 -8.16
CA THR A 71 2.22 -1.64 -9.31
C THR A 71 1.32 -0.50 -8.87
N LEU A 72 0.47 -0.73 -7.88
CA LEU A 72 -0.57 0.20 -7.46
C LEU A 72 -0.23 0.94 -6.15
N LYS A 73 1.01 0.85 -5.67
CA LYS A 73 1.43 1.40 -4.37
C LYS A 73 1.12 2.87 -4.15
N SER A 74 0.99 3.68 -5.21
CA SER A 74 0.68 5.11 -5.13
C SER A 74 -0.67 5.46 -5.79
N SER A 75 -1.47 4.44 -6.12
CA SER A 75 -2.75 4.58 -6.82
C SER A 75 -3.89 4.73 -5.81
N ASP A 76 -4.85 5.59 -6.11
CA ASP A 76 -6.13 5.71 -5.39
C ASP A 76 -7.16 4.68 -5.87
N LEU A 77 -6.83 3.89 -6.90
CA LEU A 77 -7.70 2.85 -7.44
C LEU A 77 -7.93 1.71 -6.44
N ILE A 78 -6.94 1.41 -5.59
CA ILE A 78 -7.03 0.31 -4.62
C ILE A 78 -8.12 0.64 -3.58
N PRO A 79 -9.14 -0.21 -3.42
CA PRO A 79 -10.08 -0.08 -2.32
C PRO A 79 -9.40 -0.19 -0.95
N ARG A 80 -9.84 0.60 0.03
CA ARG A 80 -9.28 0.58 1.39
C ARG A 80 -9.32 -0.83 2.02
N ASP A 81 -10.34 -1.64 1.75
CA ASP A 81 -10.42 -3.03 2.22
C ASP A 81 -9.30 -3.92 1.65
N VAL A 82 -8.95 -3.74 0.38
CA VAL A 82 -7.86 -4.46 -0.28
C VAL A 82 -6.50 -3.99 0.26
N ALA A 83 -6.31 -2.68 0.44
CA ALA A 83 -5.07 -2.13 0.99
C ALA A 83 -4.79 -2.65 2.40
N ARG A 84 -5.79 -2.67 3.29
CA ARG A 84 -5.66 -3.22 4.65
C ARG A 84 -5.30 -4.70 4.64
N ARG A 85 -5.94 -5.48 3.77
CA ARG A 85 -5.62 -6.91 3.62
C ARG A 85 -4.17 -7.13 3.21
N LEU A 86 -3.72 -6.41 2.17
CA LEU A 86 -2.36 -6.55 1.66
C LEU A 86 -1.30 -6.00 2.63
N ALA A 87 -1.64 -5.01 3.46
CA ALA A 87 -0.78 -4.53 4.54
C ALA A 87 -0.60 -5.53 5.69
N ALA A 88 -1.55 -6.46 5.86
CA ALA A 88 -1.46 -7.55 6.83
C ALA A 88 -0.73 -8.79 6.28
N ASP A 89 -0.42 -8.83 4.98
CA ASP A 89 0.26 -9.92 4.29
C ASP A 89 1.77 -9.97 4.63
N VAL A 90 2.54 -10.82 3.94
CA VAL A 90 4.00 -10.85 4.06
C VAL A 90 4.64 -9.52 3.65
N ASP A 91 5.82 -9.22 4.21
CA ASP A 91 6.46 -7.91 4.08
C ASP A 91 6.76 -7.51 2.61
N SER A 92 7.02 -8.48 1.73
CA SER A 92 7.25 -8.24 0.30
C SER A 92 6.02 -7.63 -0.41
N VAL A 93 4.82 -7.86 0.12
CA VAL A 93 3.52 -7.35 -0.35
C VAL A 93 3.09 -6.12 0.45
N ALA A 94 3.26 -6.16 1.77
CA ALA A 94 2.77 -5.12 2.67
C ALA A 94 3.56 -3.80 2.55
N LEU A 95 4.90 -3.88 2.54
CA LEU A 95 5.74 -2.69 2.64
C LEU A 95 5.54 -1.68 1.49
N PRO A 96 5.39 -2.09 0.21
CA PRO A 96 5.08 -1.14 -0.87
C PRO A 96 3.83 -0.31 -0.57
N LEU A 97 2.75 -0.92 -0.07
CA LEU A 97 1.53 -0.20 0.24
C LEU A 97 1.68 0.70 1.46
N ILE A 98 2.26 0.17 2.54
CA ILE A 98 2.45 0.92 3.79
C ILE A 98 3.25 2.20 3.53
N ASN A 99 4.30 2.14 2.71
CA ASN A 99 5.14 3.29 2.41
C ASN A 99 4.46 4.36 1.53
N PHE A 100 3.59 3.96 0.60
CA PHE A 100 3.23 4.85 -0.51
C PHE A 100 1.73 5.02 -0.74
N SER A 101 0.89 4.16 -0.18
CA SER A 101 -0.52 4.14 -0.55
C SER A 101 -1.26 5.33 0.06
N PRO A 102 -2.02 6.10 -0.75
CA PRO A 102 -2.79 7.24 -0.28
C PRO A 102 -4.11 6.85 0.38
N VAL A 103 -4.51 5.57 0.31
CA VAL A 103 -5.84 5.11 0.74
C VAL A 103 -5.92 4.73 2.22
N PHE A 104 -4.78 4.71 2.92
CA PHE A 104 -4.73 4.51 4.36
C PHE A 104 -5.14 5.78 5.09
N ALA A 105 -6.04 5.63 6.05
CA ALA A 105 -6.30 6.67 7.04
C ALA A 105 -5.31 6.56 8.20
N ASP A 106 -5.20 7.61 9.00
CA ASP A 106 -4.30 7.64 10.16
C ASP A 106 -4.58 6.49 11.13
N GLU A 107 -5.86 6.15 11.34
CA GLU A 107 -6.27 4.99 12.15
C GLU A 107 -5.67 3.67 11.64
N ASP A 108 -5.59 3.47 10.31
CA ASP A 108 -4.97 2.27 9.75
C ASP A 108 -3.46 2.27 10.00
N LEU A 109 -2.80 3.42 9.82
CA LEU A 109 -1.36 3.55 10.02
C LEU A 109 -0.97 3.36 11.48
N ILE A 110 -1.76 3.89 12.42
CA ILE A 110 -1.58 3.70 13.87
C ILE A 110 -1.76 2.23 14.24
N GLU A 111 -2.75 1.53 13.69
CA GLU A 111 -2.91 0.08 13.88
C GLU A 111 -1.68 -0.68 13.37
N ILE A 112 -1.16 -0.34 12.19
CA ILE A 112 0.04 -0.95 11.62
C ILE A 112 1.27 -0.68 12.49
N VAL A 113 1.40 0.50 13.08
CA VAL A 113 2.50 0.82 14.00
C VAL A 113 2.42 0.00 15.28
N ARG A 114 1.21 -0.12 15.86
CA ARG A 114 0.99 -0.83 17.13
C ARG A 114 1.12 -2.35 17.01
N ALA A 115 0.65 -2.93 15.91
CA ALA A 115 0.64 -4.38 15.70
C ALA A 115 1.81 -4.88 14.85
N GLY A 116 2.49 -3.97 14.12
CA GLY A 116 3.49 -4.32 13.11
C GLY A 116 4.89 -4.59 13.67
N SER A 117 5.70 -5.24 12.84
CA SER A 117 7.13 -5.40 13.08
C SER A 117 7.88 -4.06 12.95
N ALA A 118 9.12 -4.02 13.45
CA ALA A 118 10.00 -2.85 13.29
C ALA A 118 10.11 -2.38 11.82
N VAL A 119 10.11 -3.31 10.87
CA VAL A 119 10.18 -2.99 9.43
C VAL A 119 8.92 -2.28 8.95
N ARG A 120 7.73 -2.68 9.41
CA ARG A 120 6.46 -2.02 9.08
C ARG A 120 6.35 -0.65 9.74
N GLN A 121 6.77 -0.53 10.99
CA GLN A 121 6.84 0.75 11.69
C GLN A 121 7.76 1.73 10.96
N THR A 122 8.96 1.27 10.53
CA THR A 122 9.86 2.07 9.70
C THR A 122 9.23 2.47 8.36
N ALA A 123 8.44 1.59 7.73
CA ALA A 123 7.71 1.93 6.51
C ALA A 123 6.63 3.00 6.73
N VAL A 124 5.93 2.98 7.86
CA VAL A 124 4.98 4.06 8.22
C VAL A 124 5.71 5.37 8.46
N ALA A 125 6.81 5.32 9.22
CA ALA A 125 7.64 6.48 9.54
C ALA A 125 8.28 7.13 8.30
N GLY A 126 8.59 6.34 7.27
CA GLY A 126 9.20 6.78 6.02
C GLY A 126 8.20 7.23 4.94
N ARG A 127 6.90 7.33 5.26
CA ARG A 127 5.89 7.80 4.29
C ARG A 127 6.17 9.25 3.86
N PRO A 128 5.82 9.65 2.61
CA PRO A 128 5.99 11.02 2.15
C PRO A 128 5.31 12.07 3.02
N THR A 129 4.21 11.69 3.68
CA THR A 129 3.52 12.50 4.69
C THR A 129 3.17 11.61 5.87
N VAL A 130 3.46 12.10 7.07
CA VAL A 130 3.10 11.46 8.35
C VAL A 130 2.39 12.50 9.18
N SER A 131 1.14 12.23 9.55
CA SER A 131 0.38 13.13 10.41
C SER A 131 0.91 13.08 11.85
N ARG A 132 0.55 14.09 12.64
CA ARG A 132 0.94 14.18 14.04
C ARG A 132 0.52 12.96 14.85
N ASP A 133 -0.71 12.46 14.67
CA ASP A 133 -1.22 11.32 15.44
C ASP A 133 -0.44 10.03 15.12
N VAL A 134 -0.05 9.85 13.86
CA VAL A 134 0.79 8.72 13.43
C VAL A 134 2.22 8.88 13.94
N ALA A 135 2.77 10.10 13.90
CA ALA A 135 4.09 10.42 14.43
C ALA A 135 4.18 10.16 15.95
N ASP A 136 3.17 10.61 16.71
CA ASP A 136 3.05 10.37 18.15
C ASP A 136 3.00 8.85 18.43
N ALA A 137 2.23 8.09 17.65
CA ALA A 137 2.18 6.63 17.80
C ALA A 137 3.54 5.95 17.51
N VAL A 138 4.26 6.38 16.48
CA VAL A 138 5.62 5.86 16.19
C VAL A 138 6.59 6.23 17.30
N ALA A 139 6.51 7.43 17.87
CA ALA A 139 7.36 7.86 18.97
C ALA A 139 7.09 7.09 20.28
N GLU A 140 5.83 6.72 20.52
CA GLU A 140 5.40 6.03 21.75
C GLU A 140 5.76 4.54 21.74
N VAL A 141 5.48 3.82 20.64
CA VAL A 141 5.59 2.36 20.58
C VAL A 141 6.52 1.82 19.47
N GLY A 142 7.10 2.71 18.67
CA GLY A 142 7.96 2.33 17.56
C GLY A 142 9.34 1.82 18.01
N ALA A 143 9.89 0.88 17.24
CA ALA A 143 11.28 0.46 17.36
C ALA A 143 12.23 1.63 17.07
N GLU A 144 13.46 1.55 17.57
CA GLU A 144 14.48 2.60 17.38
C GLU A 144 14.67 2.95 15.90
N THR A 145 14.62 1.96 15.00
CA THR A 145 14.72 2.18 13.56
C THR A 145 13.56 2.99 12.99
N ALA A 146 12.35 2.85 13.53
CA ALA A 146 11.17 3.59 13.12
C ALA A 146 11.21 5.03 13.63
N VAL A 147 11.59 5.23 14.89
CA VAL A 147 11.78 6.57 15.48
C VAL A 147 12.87 7.34 14.75
N ARG A 148 13.99 6.68 14.43
CA ARG A 148 15.07 7.28 13.64
C ARG A 148 14.62 7.65 12.23
N ALA A 149 13.84 6.79 11.57
CA ALA A 149 13.30 7.07 10.25
C ALA A 149 12.33 8.25 10.29
N LEU A 150 11.48 8.35 11.32
CA LEU A 150 10.57 9.48 11.52
C LEU A 150 11.35 10.77 11.74
N ALA A 151 12.37 10.76 12.60
CA ALA A 151 13.20 11.93 12.89
C ALA A 151 13.99 12.44 11.66
N ALA A 152 14.29 11.54 10.71
CA ALA A 152 14.95 11.89 9.44
C ALA A 152 13.95 12.23 8.32
N ASN A 153 12.64 12.14 8.58
CA ASN A 153 11.60 12.44 7.61
C ASN A 153 11.17 13.91 7.74
N ASP A 154 11.83 14.78 6.97
CA ASP A 154 11.57 16.23 6.96
C ASP A 154 10.13 16.60 6.56
N ASN A 155 9.36 15.67 5.98
CA ASN A 155 7.96 15.85 5.59
C ASN A 155 6.96 15.28 6.59
N ALA A 156 7.42 14.70 7.70
CA ALA A 156 6.55 14.35 8.80
C ALA A 156 6.11 15.63 9.53
N ASP A 157 4.81 15.77 9.80
CA ASP A 157 4.27 16.88 10.60
C ASP A 157 4.59 16.64 12.09
N ILE A 158 5.88 16.71 12.39
CA ILE A 158 6.41 16.58 13.75
C ILE A 158 6.30 17.97 14.37
N ALA A 159 5.09 18.29 14.85
CA ALA A 159 4.90 19.47 15.68
C ALA A 159 5.69 19.31 16.99
N GLU A 160 6.87 19.94 17.02
CA GLU A 160 7.71 20.31 18.17
C GLU A 160 7.14 19.93 19.55
N ARG A 161 7.43 18.71 20.01
CA ARG A 161 7.34 18.32 21.44
C ARG A 161 8.70 17.87 22.00
N ALA A 162 9.81 18.35 21.43
CA ALA A 162 11.14 17.92 21.83
C ALA A 162 11.79 18.74 22.96
N HIS A 163 11.25 19.88 23.41
CA HIS A 163 11.86 20.60 24.55
C HIS A 163 10.87 21.39 25.41
N ARG A 164 10.42 20.79 26.53
CA ARG A 164 10.13 21.50 27.79
C ARG A 164 10.10 20.52 28.97
N GLY A 165 11.30 20.18 29.44
CA GLY A 165 11.52 19.32 30.61
C GLY A 165 12.84 19.59 31.33
N LEU A 166 13.48 20.75 31.09
CA LEU A 166 14.57 21.24 31.93
C LEU A 166 14.09 22.55 32.54
N GLY A 167 13.60 22.45 33.77
CA GLY A 167 13.39 23.61 34.63
C GLY A 167 14.73 24.22 35.04
N PRO A 168 14.72 25.50 35.41
CA PRO A 168 15.63 26.00 36.42
C PRO A 168 14.84 26.37 37.68
N ASP A 169 15.30 25.83 38.81
CA ASP A 169 15.14 26.45 40.13
C ASP A 169 15.77 27.86 40.15
#